data_AF-A0A955T222-F1
#
_entry.id   AF-A0A955T222-F1
#
_cell.length_a   1.000
_cell.length_b   1.000
_cell.length_c   1.000
_cell.angle_alpha   90.00
_cell.angle_beta   90.00
_cell.angle_gamma   90.00
#
_symmetry.space_group_name_H-M   'P 1'
#
loop_
_entity.id
_entity.type
_entity.pdbx_description
1 polymer ?
#
loop_
_entity_poly.entity_id
_entity_poly.type
_entity_poly.pdbx_seq_one_letter_code
_entity_poly.pdbx_strand_id
1 'polypeptide(L)'
;IFYMRGRRQWKGRTYTNRTSYPFYFNKEREPAEVEAKYTLYMYEALKAMKEACDSLGIGKTEIEAMFFGNANRVIQEILGNAT
;
A
#
# COMPACT_ATOMS: atom_id res chain seq x y z
N ILE A 1 5.56 -11.94 3.98
CA ILE A 1 4.65 -10.76 3.92
C ILE A 1 3.48 -10.99 2.98
N PHE A 2 3.69 -11.40 1.72
CA PHE A 2 2.63 -11.59 0.73
C PHE A 2 1.46 -12.50 1.17
N TYR A 3 1.73 -13.57 1.92
CA TYR A 3 0.70 -14.51 2.41
C TYR A 3 0.25 -14.26 3.85
N MET A 4 0.76 -13.21 4.52
CA MET A 4 0.32 -12.91 5.89
C MET A 4 -1.02 -12.19 5.87
N ARG A 5 -1.92 -12.55 6.78
CA ARG A 5 -3.17 -11.82 7.01
C ARG A 5 -2.95 -10.70 8.02
N GLY A 6 -3.22 -9.46 7.63
CA GLY A 6 -2.91 -8.31 8.45
C GLY A 6 -2.85 -7.01 7.66
N ARG A 7 -2.69 -5.88 8.36
CA ARG A 7 -2.62 -4.55 7.75
C ARG A 7 -1.46 -3.73 8.31
N ARG A 8 -1.04 -2.73 7.54
CA ARG A 8 -0.07 -1.71 7.98
C ARG A 8 -0.83 -0.47 8.40
N GLN A 9 -0.61 -0.04 9.63
CA GLN A 9 -1.10 1.24 10.11
C GLN A 9 0.04 2.23 10.19
N TRP A 10 -0.11 3.35 9.50
CA TRP A 10 0.85 4.43 9.48
C TRP A 10 0.53 5.46 10.55
N LYS A 11 1.55 5.92 11.27
CA LYS A 11 1.47 7.01 12.24
C LYS A 11 2.61 8.00 11.95
N GLY A 12 2.33 8.99 11.11
CA GLY A 12 3.35 9.91 10.61
C GLY A 12 4.41 9.16 9.81
N ARG A 13 5.65 9.14 10.30
CA ARG A 13 6.80 8.51 9.63
C ARG A 13 7.05 7.06 10.06
N THR A 14 6.31 6.57 11.05
CA THR A 14 6.44 5.19 11.54
C THR A 14 5.22 4.38 11.15
N TYR A 15 5.35 3.06 11.22
CA TYR A 15 4.24 2.15 11.00
C TYR A 15 4.30 0.98 11.97
N THR A 16 3.12 0.42 12.26
CA THR A 16 2.97 -0.85 12.95
C THR A 16 2.41 -1.88 11.98
N ASN A 17 3.06 -3.04 11.87
CA ASN A 17 2.52 -4.17 11.13
C ASN A 17 1.66 -5.01 12.09
N ARG A 18 0.34 -5.03 11.89
CA ARG A 18 -0.57 -5.89 12.65
C ARG A 18 -0.89 -7.15 11.86
N THR A 19 -1.03 -8.27 12.55
CA THR A 19 -1.34 -9.56 11.91
C THR A 19 -2.36 -10.35 12.72
N SER A 20 -3.04 -11.32 12.11
CA SER A 20 -3.95 -12.21 12.83
C SER A 20 -3.25 -13.41 13.50
N TYR A 21 -1.92 -13.55 13.36
CA TYR A 21 -1.16 -14.70 13.87
C TYR A 21 -0.20 -14.29 15.01
N PRO A 22 0.11 -15.16 16.00
CA PRO A 22 0.96 -14.81 17.14
C PRO A 22 2.46 -14.79 16.79
N PHE A 23 2.87 -13.99 15.81
CA PHE A 23 4.28 -13.73 15.56
C PHE A 23 4.93 -12.92 16.69
N TYR A 24 6.24 -13.06 16.88
CA TYR A 24 6.97 -12.41 17.98
C TYR A 24 6.76 -10.88 18.01
N PHE A 25 6.66 -10.25 16.85
CA PHE A 25 6.51 -8.80 16.68
C PHE A 25 5.06 -8.31 16.83
N ASN A 26 4.07 -9.20 16.84
CA ASN A 26 2.65 -8.85 16.85
C ASN A 26 2.14 -8.59 18.27
N LYS A 27 2.67 -7.55 18.92
CA LYS A 27 2.39 -7.20 20.32
C LYS A 27 1.16 -6.29 20.47
N GLU A 28 0.97 -5.37 19.53
CA GLU A 28 -0.16 -4.43 19.51
C GLU A 28 -1.33 -5.01 18.71
N ARG A 29 -2.06 -5.94 19.33
CA ARG A 29 -3.20 -6.64 18.70
C ARG A 29 -4.40 -5.71 18.54
N GLU A 30 -5.23 -6.00 17.56
CA GLU A 30 -6.59 -5.45 17.48
C GLU A 30 -7.58 -6.44 18.09
N PRO A 31 -8.82 -6.02 18.39
CA PRO A 31 -9.86 -6.94 18.82
C PRO A 31 -10.02 -8.09 17.82
N ALA A 32 -10.32 -9.30 18.32
CA ALA A 32 -10.35 -10.51 17.52
C ALA A 32 -11.33 -10.42 16.34
N GLU A 33 -12.46 -9.73 16.53
CA GLU A 33 -13.46 -9.45 15.50
C GLU A 33 -12.96 -8.57 14.35
N VAL A 34 -11.95 -7.73 14.61
CA VAL A 34 -11.28 -6.94 13.57
C VAL A 34 -10.24 -7.79 12.86
N GLU A 35 -9.40 -8.50 13.60
CA GLU A 35 -8.34 -9.35 13.03
C GLU A 35 -8.91 -10.50 12.18
N ALA A 36 -10.09 -11.02 12.54
CA ALA A 36 -10.79 -12.04 11.77
C ALA A 36 -11.15 -11.58 10.34
N LYS A 37 -11.30 -10.25 10.13
CA LYS A 37 -11.64 -9.64 8.85
C LYS A 37 -10.42 -9.31 7.99
N TYR A 38 -9.21 -9.40 8.54
CA TYR A 38 -8.00 -9.14 7.76
C TYR A 38 -7.89 -10.07 6.57
N THR A 39 -7.60 -9.49 5.41
CA THR A 39 -7.15 -10.23 4.22
C THR A 39 -5.62 -10.24 4.12
N LEU A 40 -5.09 -10.71 2.99
CA LEU A 40 -3.67 -10.68 2.70
C LEU A 40 -3.13 -9.25 2.76
N TYR A 41 -1.95 -9.11 3.35
CA TYR A 41 -1.28 -7.83 3.57
C TYR A 41 -1.18 -6.96 2.31
N MET A 42 -0.96 -7.61 1.16
CA MET A 42 -0.90 -6.92 -0.13
C MET A 42 -2.24 -6.31 -0.50
N TYR A 43 -3.34 -7.06 -0.34
CA TYR A 43 -4.67 -6.56 -0.67
C TYR A 43 -5.13 -5.47 0.30
N GLU A 44 -4.79 -5.57 1.59
CA GLU A 44 -5.04 -4.47 2.54
C GLU A 44 -4.28 -3.20 2.15
N ALA A 45 -3.02 -3.31 1.71
CA ALA A 45 -2.24 -2.16 1.25
C ALA A 45 -2.82 -1.53 -0.04
N LEU A 46 -3.19 -2.36 -1.02
CA LEU A 46 -3.82 -1.90 -2.27
C LEU A 46 -5.17 -1.23 -1.99
N LYS A 47 -5.99 -1.83 -1.11
CA LYS A 47 -7.27 -1.25 -0.68
C LYS A 47 -7.06 0.11 -0.01
N ALA A 48 -6.15 0.19 0.96
CA ALA A 48 -5.86 1.44 1.66
C ALA A 48 -5.37 2.55 0.71
N MET A 49 -4.56 2.18 -0.29
CA MET A 49 -4.12 3.14 -1.30
C MET A 49 -5.28 3.61 -2.19
N LYS A 50 -6.16 2.69 -2.62
CA LYS A 50 -7.34 3.06 -3.40
C LYS A 50 -8.26 4.00 -2.60
N GLU A 51 -8.57 3.67 -1.36
CA GLU A 51 -9.41 4.50 -0.48
C GLU A 51 -8.78 5.89 -0.25
N ALA A 52 -7.45 5.97 -0.10
CA ALA A 52 -6.75 7.24 0.02
C ALA A 52 -6.86 8.07 -1.26
N CYS A 53 -6.61 7.47 -2.44
CA CYS A 53 -6.77 8.15 -3.72
C CYS A 53 -8.20 8.66 -3.93
N ASP A 54 -9.20 7.81 -3.67
CA ASP A 54 -10.62 8.17 -3.77
C ASP A 54 -10.95 9.36 -2.84
N SER A 55 -10.46 9.34 -1.59
CA SER A 55 -10.69 10.42 -0.61
C SER A 55 -10.05 11.76 -0.98
N LEU A 56 -8.98 11.72 -1.79
CA LEU A 56 -8.24 12.89 -2.26
C LEU A 56 -8.71 13.36 -3.65
N GLY A 57 -9.70 12.69 -4.26
CA GLY A 57 -10.15 12.98 -5.62
C GLY A 57 -9.12 12.62 -6.69
N ILE A 58 -8.17 11.74 -6.38
CA ILE A 58 -7.12 11.29 -7.31
C ILE A 58 -7.73 10.21 -8.21
N GLY A 59 -7.84 10.51 -9.49
CA GLY A 59 -8.46 9.65 -10.49
C GLY A 59 -7.51 8.61 -11.08
N LYS A 60 -8.05 7.81 -12.00
CA LYS A 60 -7.33 6.74 -12.68
C LYS A 60 -6.07 7.25 -13.40
N THR A 61 -6.15 8.40 -14.05
CA THR A 61 -5.03 8.99 -14.79
C THR A 61 -3.87 9.36 -13.87
N GLU A 62 -4.16 9.96 -12.72
CA GLU A 62 -3.14 10.30 -11.72
C GLU A 62 -2.53 9.03 -11.10
N ILE A 63 -3.36 8.02 -10.81
CA ILE A 63 -2.88 6.72 -10.31
C ILE A 63 -1.93 6.07 -11.33
N GLU A 64 -2.31 6.00 -12.61
CA GLU A 64 -1.47 5.46 -13.68
C GLU A 64 -0.14 6.23 -13.81
N ALA A 65 -0.20 7.56 -13.69
CA ALA A 65 0.98 8.41 -13.69
C ALA A 65 1.91 8.10 -12.49
N MET A 66 1.37 7.93 -11.28
CA MET A 66 2.12 7.61 -10.07
C MET A 66 2.84 6.26 -10.15
N PHE A 67 2.17 5.23 -10.67
CA PHE A 67 2.69 3.86 -10.67
C PHE A 67 3.58 3.52 -11.87
N PHE A 68 3.47 4.26 -12.98
CA PHE A 68 4.20 3.93 -14.20
C PHE A 68 4.46 5.15 -15.08
N GLY A 69 3.42 5.93 -15.39
CA GLY A 69 3.46 6.94 -16.45
C GLY A 69 4.55 7.99 -16.27
N ASN A 70 4.76 8.47 -15.04
CA ASN A 70 5.80 9.47 -14.75
C ASN A 70 7.21 8.93 -14.98
N ALA A 71 7.51 7.73 -14.48
CA ALA A 71 8.82 7.12 -14.65
C ALA A 71 9.09 6.79 -16.12
N ASN A 72 8.10 6.22 -16.81
CA ASN A 72 8.24 5.90 -18.24
C ASN A 72 8.51 7.15 -19.07
N ARG A 73 7.78 8.26 -18.83
CA ARG A 73 7.99 9.52 -19.54
C ARG A 73 9.43 10.02 -19.41
N VAL A 74 9.99 10.02 -18.20
CA VAL A 74 11.39 10.44 -17.94
C VAL A 74 12.38 9.53 -18.66
N ILE A 75 12.14 8.21 -18.63
CA ILE A 75 13.00 7.25 -19.34
C ILE A 75 13.00 7.52 -20.85
N GLN A 76 11.83 7.72 -21.46
CA GLN A 76 11.73 7.99 -22.90
C GLN A 76 12.41 9.31 -23.30
N GLU A 77 12.31 10.35 -22.46
CA GLU A 77 12.99 11.62 -22.69
C GLU A 77 14.52 11.46 -22.70
N ILE A 78 15.09 10.73 -21.73
CA ILE A 78 16.53 10.47 -21.66
C ILE A 78 17.00 9.67 -22.89
N LEU A 79 16.24 8.65 -23.28
CA LEU A 79 16.59 7.81 -24.44
C LEU A 79 16.49 8.58 -25.76
N GLY A 80 15.52 9.49 -25.89
CA GLY A 80 15.36 10.35 -27.06
C GLY A 80 16.40 11.47 -27.17
N ASN A 81 16.97 11.93 -26.06
CA ASN A 81 18.05 12.93 -26.03
C ASN A 81 19.45 12.33 -26.25
N ALA A 82 19.57 11.00 -26.31
CA ALA A 82 20.83 10.27 -26.51
C ALA A 82 21.15 9.96 -27.98
N THR A 83 20.31 10.43 -28.91
CA THR A 83 20.48 10.40 -30.37
C THR A 83 20.77 11.79 -30.92
#